data_AF-A0A368X5A5-F1
#
_entry.id   AF-A0A368X5A5-F1
#
_cell.length_a   1.000
_cell.length_b   1.000
_cell.length_c   1.000
_cell.angle_alpha   90.00
_cell.angle_beta   90.00
_cell.angle_gamma   90.00
#
_symmetry.space_group_name_H-M   'P 1'
#
loop_
_entity.id
_entity.type
_entity.pdbx_description
1 polymer ?
#
loop_
_entity_poly.entity_id
_entity_poly.type
_entity_poly.pdbx_seq_one_letter_code
_entity_poly.pdbx_strand_id
1 'polypeptide(L)' 'MAEESLFEVVVGYANGFERAIAAFGLPPAELKEALLDANIEQCPSCKWWVDSFELLTDDDVIDGHCDNCRNP' A
#
# COMPACT_ATOMS: atom_id res chain seq x y z
N MET A 1 -18.69 9.66 12.04
CA MET A 1 -18.06 9.44 10.72
C MET A 1 -16.86 8.57 11.00
N ALA A 2 -16.71 7.41 10.37
CA ALA A 2 -15.53 6.60 10.60
C ALA A 2 -14.33 7.44 10.13
N GLU A 3 -13.39 7.71 11.03
CA GLU A 3 -12.10 8.28 10.66
C GLU A 3 -11.35 7.17 9.93
N GLU A 4 -11.33 7.21 8.59
CA GLU A 4 -10.50 6.30 7.80
C GLU A 4 -9.05 6.48 8.24
N SER A 5 -8.37 5.38 8.58
CA SER A 5 -6.98 5.44 8.96
C SER A 5 -6.10 5.80 7.76
N LEU A 6 -4.94 6.41 8.02
CA LEU A 6 -3.94 6.72 7.00
C LEU A 6 -3.66 5.52 6.08
N PHE A 7 -3.52 4.34 6.66
CA PHE A 7 -3.20 3.10 5.95
C PHE A 7 -4.35 2.60 5.07
N GLU A 8 -5.58 2.67 5.56
CA GLU A 8 -6.79 2.33 4.77
C GLU A 8 -6.93 3.24 3.55
N VAL A 9 -6.62 4.54 3.70
CA VAL A 9 -6.61 5.47 2.56
C VAL A 9 -5.53 5.10 1.55
N VAL A 10 -4.35 4.66 2.00
CA VAL A 10 -3.26 4.29 1.10
C VAL A 10 -3.53 3.00 0.34
N VAL A 11 -4.02 1.96 1.01
CA VAL A 11 -4.26 0.64 0.42
C VAL A 11 -5.58 0.59 -0.36
N GLY A 12 -6.59 1.34 0.09
CA GLY A 12 -7.94 1.31 -0.50
C GLY A 12 -8.08 2.03 -1.85
N TYR A 13 -7.10 2.84 -2.26
CA TYR A 13 -7.18 3.65 -3.47
C TYR A 13 -5.90 3.56 -4.30
N ALA A 14 -6.05 3.50 -5.64
CA ALA A 14 -4.91 3.49 -6.57
C ALA A 14 -3.96 4.71 -6.42
N ASN A 15 -4.50 5.87 -6.02
CA ASN A 15 -3.75 7.08 -5.68
C ASN A 15 -3.76 7.37 -4.17
N GLY A 16 -3.86 6.34 -3.35
CA GLY A 16 -3.99 6.45 -1.90
C GLY A 16 -2.82 7.18 -1.24
N PHE A 17 -1.62 7.05 -1.78
CA PHE A 17 -0.42 7.74 -1.27
C PHE A 17 -0.52 9.26 -1.38
N GLU A 18 -0.89 9.79 -2.55
CA GLU A 18 -1.08 11.23 -2.74
C GLU A 18 -2.28 11.75 -1.93
N ARG A 19 -3.35 10.94 -1.83
CA ARG A 19 -4.52 11.28 -1.01
C ARG A 19 -4.16 11.36 0.47
N ALA A 20 -3.36 10.43 0.97
CA ALA A 20 -2.87 10.41 2.33
C ALA A 20 -2.00 11.64 2.64
N ILE A 21 -1.10 12.03 1.74
CA ILE A 21 -0.33 13.28 1.88
C ILE A 21 -1.27 14.49 1.97
N ALA A 22 -2.27 14.58 1.08
CA ALA A 22 -3.19 15.70 1.05
C ALA A 22 -4.12 15.76 2.27
N ALA A 23 -4.54 14.61 2.80
CA ALA A 23 -5.47 14.51 3.92
C ALA A 23 -4.78 14.68 5.28
N PHE A 24 -3.59 14.10 5.45
CA PHE A 24 -2.88 14.05 6.73
C PHE A 24 -1.70 15.02 6.82
N GLY A 25 -1.31 15.66 5.72
CA GLY A 25 -0.24 16.67 5.69
C GLY A 25 1.17 16.12 5.94
N LEU A 26 1.36 14.81 5.81
CA LEU A 26 2.65 14.15 6.01
C LEU A 26 3.58 14.38 4.81
N PRO A 27 4.89 14.54 5.03
CA PRO A 27 5.83 14.57 3.93
C PRO A 27 5.94 13.17 3.30
N PRO A 28 6.20 13.08 1.98
CA PRO A 28 6.23 11.80 1.28
C PRO A 28 7.22 10.77 1.87
N ALA A 29 8.35 11.23 2.39
CA ALA A 29 9.36 10.36 2.99
C ALA A 29 8.85 9.69 4.28
N GLU A 30 8.28 10.48 5.20
CA GLU A 30 7.73 9.96 6.46
C GLU A 30 6.55 9.03 6.21
N LEU A 31 5.68 9.35 5.25
CA LEU A 31 4.58 8.46 4.88
C LEU A 31 5.12 7.11 4.37
N LYS A 32 6.14 7.13 3.51
CA LYS A 32 6.75 5.91 3.00
C LYS A 32 7.38 5.08 4.11
N GLU A 33 8.09 5.70 5.05
CA GLU A 33 8.65 5.00 6.20
C GLU A 33 7.56 4.40 7.09
N ALA A 34 6.49 5.16 7.39
CA ALA A 34 5.36 4.68 8.17
C ALA A 34 4.63 3.50 7.51
N LEU A 35 4.54 3.49 6.18
CA LEU A 35 3.97 2.37 5.43
C LEU A 35 4.84 1.11 5.55
N LEU A 36 6.15 1.25 5.40
CA LEU A 36 7.08 0.13 5.55
C LEU A 36 7.06 -0.45 6.98
N ASP A 37 7.00 0.41 7.99
CA ASP A 37 6.86 -0.01 9.39
C ASP A 37 5.54 -0.76 9.66
N ALA A 38 4.50 -0.47 8.86
CA ALA A 38 3.21 -1.15 8.89
C ALA A 38 3.16 -2.41 8.01
N ASN A 39 4.27 -2.84 7.41
CA ASN A 39 4.33 -3.91 6.40
C ASN A 39 3.44 -3.62 5.18
N ILE A 40 3.43 -2.38 4.71
CA ILE A 40 2.75 -1.96 3.49
C ILE A 40 3.80 -1.58 2.45
N GLU A 41 3.76 -2.25 1.30
CA GLU A 41 4.72 -2.09 0.21
C GLU A 41 4.02 -1.76 -1.10
N GLN A 42 4.76 -1.08 -1.99
CA GLN A 42 4.25 -0.79 -3.32
C GLN A 42 4.51 -1.97 -4.24
N CYS A 43 3.44 -2.53 -4.81
CA CYS A 43 3.53 -3.55 -5.83
C CYS A 43 4.38 -3.06 -7.01
N PRO A 44 5.48 -3.74 -7.38
CA PRO A 44 6.35 -3.31 -8.45
C PRO A 44 5.66 -3.35 -9.82
N SER A 45 4.64 -4.20 -9.99
CA SER A 45 3.89 -4.36 -11.24
C SER A 45 2.84 -3.27 -11.45
N CYS A 46 1.84 -3.18 -10.57
CA CYS A 46 0.67 -2.29 -10.75
C CYS A 46 0.74 -0.98 -9.95
N LYS A 47 1.78 -0.79 -9.13
CA LYS A 47 2.03 0.41 -8.30
C LYS A 47 1.01 0.68 -7.18
N TRP A 48 0.11 -0.26 -6.92
CA TRP A 48 -0.74 -0.22 -5.74
C TRP A 48 0.07 -0.45 -4.46
N TRP A 49 -0.33 0.23 -3.40
CA TRP A 49 0.17 -0.05 -2.06
C TRP A 49 -0.70 -1.15 -1.45
N VAL A 50 -0.06 -2.19 -0.95
CA VAL A 50 -0.71 -3.39 -0.41
C VAL A 50 0.09 -3.89 0.78
N ASP A 51 -0.51 -4.75 1.59
CA ASP A 51 0.25 -5.44 2.63
C ASP A 51 1.37 -6.29 1.99
N SER A 52 2.56 -6.30 2.59
CA SER A 52 3.76 -6.96 2.06
C SER A 52 3.54 -8.46 1.80
N PHE A 53 2.65 -9.10 2.57
CA PHE A 53 2.32 -10.52 2.36
C PHE A 53 1.56 -10.77 1.06
N GLU A 54 0.86 -9.77 0.50
CA GLU A 54 0.16 -9.91 -0.79
C GLU A 54 1.15 -10.01 -1.97
N LEU A 55 2.42 -9.63 -1.77
CA LEU A 55 3.49 -9.78 -2.76
C LEU A 55 4.15 -11.16 -2.71
N LEU A 56 3.63 -12.05 -1.85
CA LEU A 56 4.01 -13.45 -1.75
C LEU A 56 3.01 -14.32 -2.52
N THR A 57 3.50 -15.44 -3.02
CA THR A 57 2.70 -16.56 -3.52
C THR A 57 2.21 -17.43 -2.37
N ASP A 58 1.31 -18.38 -2.64
CA ASP A 58 0.81 -19.35 -1.65
C ASP A 58 1.91 -20.22 -1.00
N ASP A 59 3.08 -20.33 -1.64
CA ASP A 59 4.26 -21.04 -1.14
C ASP A 59 5.26 -20.10 -0.41
N ASP A 60 4.83 -18.90 0.02
CA ASP A 60 5.65 -17.85 0.66
C ASP A 60 6.83 -17.36 -0.21
N VAL A 61 6.78 -17.57 -1.53
CA VAL A 61 7.79 -17.07 -2.47
C VAL A 61 7.42 -15.68 -2.96
N ILE A 62 8.38 -14.74 -2.92
CA ILE A 62 8.21 -13.39 -3.46
C ILE A 62 8.08 -13.47 -4.98
N ASP A 63 6.89 -13.17 -5.53
CA ASP A 63 6.68 -12.96 -6.97
C ASP A 63 6.51 -11.49 -7.34
N GLY A 64 6.27 -10.60 -6.36
CA GLY A 64 6.10 -9.17 -6.58
C GLY A 64 4.79 -8.78 -7.26
N HIS A 65 3.79 -9.66 -7.26
CA HIS A 65 2.47 -9.39 -7.82
C HIS A 65 1.43 -9.41 -6.71
N CYS A 66 0.70 -8.32 -6.51
CA CYS A 66 -0.42 -8.29 -5.59
C CYS A 66 -1.70 -8.82 -6.25
N ASP A 67 -2.74 -9.07 -5.45
CA ASP A 67 -3.99 -9.66 -5.92
C ASP A 67 -4.66 -8.83 -7.04
N ASN A 68 -4.57 -7.50 -6.98
CA ASN A 68 -5.10 -6.61 -8.02
C ASN A 68 -4.51 -6.83 -9.41
N CYS A 69 -3.26 -7.28 -9.53
CA CYS A 69 -2.64 -7.56 -10.83
C CYS A 69 -2.45 -9.05 -11.12
N ARG A 70 -2.46 -9.89 -10.09
CA ARG A 70 -2.46 -11.35 -10.19
C ARG A 70 -3.82 -11.86 -10.69
N ASN A 71 -4.91 -11.20 -10.29
CA ASN A 71 -6.27 -11.51 -10.73
C ASN A 71 -7.04 -10.23 -11.11
N PRO A 72 -6.72 -9.62 -12.28
CA PRO A 72 -7.28 -8.34 -12.71
C PRO A 72 -8.77 -8.39 -13.10
#